data_AF-A0AAP0PFG0-F1
#
_entry.id   AF-A0AAP0PFG0-F1
#
_cell.length_a   1.000
_cell.length_b   1.000
_cell.length_c   1.000
_cell.angle_alpha   90.00
_cell.angle_beta   90.00
_cell.angle_gamma   90.00
#
_symmetry.space_group_name_H-M   'P 1'
#
loop_
_entity.id
_entity.type
_entity.pdbx_description
1 polymer ?
#
loop_
_entity_poly.entity_id
_entity_poly.type
_entity_poly.pdbx_seq_one_letter_code
_entity_poly.pdbx_strand_id
1 'polypeptide(L)'
;MEEVVWATLVIGVLIATALLFISRIRKDSDAKPSSSNPHDKVYDVTSYVEEHPGGDAILAHAGDDSTEGFYGPQHATRVFDMISDFFIGDLASN
;
A
#
# COMPACT_ATOMS: atom_id res chain seq x y z
N MET A 1 26.18 -13.43 23.49
CA MET A 1 26.11 -13.24 22.03
C MET A 1 24.76 -13.68 21.44
N GLU A 2 23.98 -14.51 22.14
CA GLU A 2 22.70 -15.04 21.63
C GLU A 2 21.55 -14.02 21.64
N GLU A 3 21.47 -13.14 22.65
CA GLU A 3 20.45 -12.08 22.74
C GLU A 3 20.44 -11.11 21.54
N VAL A 4 21.62 -10.84 20.95
CA VAL A 4 21.76 -9.95 19.78
C VAL A 4 21.25 -10.63 18.51
N VAL A 5 21.36 -11.96 18.43
CA VAL A 5 20.87 -12.73 17.26
C VAL A 5 19.35 -12.77 17.25
N TRP A 6 18.70 -12.97 18.40
CA TRP A 6 17.22 -12.94 18.47
C TRP A 6 16.67 -11.53 18.21
N ALA A 7 17.29 -10.49 18.77
CA ALA A 7 16.86 -9.11 18.53
C ALA A 7 16.96 -8.72 17.04
N THR A 8 18.07 -9.05 16.38
CA THR A 8 18.26 -8.75 14.95
C THR A 8 17.34 -9.55 14.04
N LEU A 9 17.04 -10.81 14.38
CA LEU A 9 16.15 -11.67 13.60
C LEU A 9 14.68 -11.25 13.74
N VAL A 10 14.25 -10.87 14.96
CA VAL A 10 12.90 -10.33 15.20
C VAL A 10 12.72 -8.96 14.54
N ILE A 11 13.70 -8.06 14.67
CA ILE A 11 13.65 -6.74 14.01
C ILE A 11 13.66 -6.89 12.49
N GLY A 12 14.45 -7.82 11.94
CA GLY A 12 14.48 -8.09 10.49
C GLY A 12 13.15 -8.62 9.94
N VAL A 13 12.49 -9.51 10.68
CA VAL A 13 11.15 -10.01 10.31
C VAL A 13 10.10 -8.91 10.36
N LEU A 14 10.13 -8.04 11.38
CA LEU A 14 9.19 -6.92 11.52
C LEU A 14 9.32 -5.89 10.39
N ILE A 15 10.56 -5.56 9.98
CA ILE A 15 10.81 -4.65 8.86
C ILE A 15 10.39 -5.29 7.53
N ALA A 16 10.66 -6.58 7.33
CA ALA A 16 10.24 -7.29 6.13
C ALA A 16 8.72 -7.39 6.01
N THR A 17 7.99 -7.59 7.11
CA THR A 17 6.53 -7.58 7.09
C THR A 17 5.96 -6.20 6.78
N ALA A 18 6.54 -5.10 7.28
CA ALA A 18 6.05 -3.75 7.00
C ALA A 18 6.15 -3.37 5.50
N LEU A 19 7.16 -3.88 4.79
CA LEU A 19 7.34 -3.60 3.36
C LEU A 19 6.35 -4.35 2.46
N LEU A 20 5.73 -5.44 2.94
CA LEU A 20 4.82 -6.26 2.14
C LEU A 20 3.43 -5.63 1.96
N PHE A 21 3.11 -4.60 2.73
CA PHE A 21 1.74 -4.04 2.79
C PHE A 21 1.59 -2.65 2.17
N ILE A 22 2.68 -2.12 1.60
CA ILE A 22 2.65 -0.86 0.87
C ILE A 22 1.92 -1.09 -0.45
N SER A 23 0.79 -0.42 -0.67
CA SER A 23 0.03 -0.49 -1.92
C SER A 23 0.25 0.76 -2.75
N ARG A 24 0.37 0.59 -4.07
CA ARG A 24 0.41 1.69 -5.03
C ARG A 24 -1.00 1.96 -5.53
N ILE A 25 -1.41 3.22 -5.55
CA ILE A 25 -2.68 3.62 -6.14
C ILE A 25 -2.41 4.81 -7.06
N ARG A 26 -2.64 4.59 -8.35
CA ARG A 26 -2.63 5.59 -9.41
C ARG A 26 -4.02 6.19 -9.49
N LYS A 27 -4.11 7.49 -9.68
CA LYS A 27 -5.38 8.08 -10.13
C LYS A 27 -5.39 8.05 -11.64
N ASP A 28 -6.15 7.14 -12.22
CA ASP A 28 -6.31 7.00 -13.65
C ASP A 28 -7.01 8.23 -14.23
N SER A 29 -6.24 8.98 -15.00
CA SER A 29 -6.75 9.84 -16.07
C SER A 29 -6.06 9.35 -17.36
N ASP A 30 -6.63 8.30 -17.96
CA ASP A 30 -6.48 7.93 -19.37
C ASP A 30 -5.08 7.61 -19.96
N ALA A 31 -4.05 7.16 -19.22
CA ALA A 31 -2.75 6.90 -19.87
C ALA A 31 -2.00 5.63 -19.44
N LYS A 32 -1.49 4.93 -20.47
CA LYS A 32 -0.44 3.89 -20.44
C LYS A 32 0.70 4.23 -19.47
N PRO A 33 1.43 3.22 -18.94
CA PRO A 33 2.59 3.45 -18.09
C PRO A 33 3.71 4.17 -18.88
N SER A 34 3.84 5.48 -18.69
CA SER A 34 5.07 6.24 -18.97
C SER A 34 5.58 6.80 -17.65
N SER A 35 6.90 6.78 -17.40
CA SER A 35 7.53 7.12 -16.11
C SER A 35 7.47 8.61 -15.73
N SER A 36 6.43 9.33 -16.16
CA SER A 36 6.31 10.78 -16.08
C SER A 36 4.93 11.24 -15.62
N ASN A 37 4.16 10.41 -14.91
CA ASN A 37 2.84 10.78 -14.42
C ASN A 37 2.91 11.28 -12.97
N PRO A 38 2.51 12.53 -12.65
CA PRO A 38 2.58 13.10 -11.29
C PRO A 38 1.53 12.51 -10.31
N HIS A 39 1.00 11.32 -10.59
CA HIS A 39 -0.15 10.74 -9.90
C HIS A 39 0.09 9.35 -9.30
N ASP A 40 1.36 8.90 -9.24
CA ASP A 40 1.73 7.65 -8.59
C ASP A 40 1.90 7.86 -7.08
N LYS A 41 0.82 7.65 -6.34
CA LYS A 41 0.80 7.78 -4.88
C LYS A 41 0.99 6.42 -4.22
N VAL A 42 1.73 6.44 -3.13
CA VAL A 42 2.05 5.25 -2.35
C VAL A 42 1.40 5.38 -0.98
N TYR A 43 0.71 4.31 -0.56
CA TYR A 43 -0.04 4.28 0.68
C TYR A 43 0.36 3.06 1.52
N ASP A 44 0.55 3.27 2.82
CA ASP A 44 0.77 2.21 3.80
C ASP A 44 -0.52 1.94 4.56
N VAL A 45 -1.21 0.87 4.19
CA VAL A 45 -2.47 0.44 4.81
C VAL A 45 -2.27 -0.68 5.83
N THR A 46 -1.03 -0.94 6.27
CA THR A 46 -0.70 -2.07 7.16
C THR A 46 -1.56 -2.07 8.43
N SER A 47 -1.78 -0.90 9.03
CA SER A 47 -2.59 -0.76 10.25
C SER A 47 -4.09 -0.97 10.03
N TYR A 48 -4.55 -0.95 8.78
CA TYR A 48 -5.97 -1.06 8.41
C TYR A 48 -6.37 -2.45 7.90
N VAL A 49 -5.41 -3.35 7.66
CA VAL A 49 -5.65 -4.68 7.07
C VAL A 49 -6.73 -5.46 7.85
N GLU A 50 -6.58 -5.54 9.17
CA GLU A 50 -7.51 -6.29 10.05
C GLU A 50 -8.88 -5.61 10.17
N GLU A 51 -8.95 -4.32 9.87
CA GLU A 51 -10.19 -3.52 9.94
C GLU A 51 -10.89 -3.43 8.58
N HIS A 52 -10.28 -3.94 7.51
CA HIS A 52 -10.80 -3.83 6.16
C HIS A 52 -12.09 -4.66 6.00
N PRO A 53 -13.24 -4.04 5.68
CA PRO A 53 -14.51 -4.75 5.56
C PRO A 53 -14.54 -5.81 4.45
N GLY A 54 -13.69 -5.68 3.44
CA GLY A 54 -13.53 -6.68 2.38
C GLY A 54 -12.60 -7.85 2.75
N GLY A 55 -12.10 -7.89 3.98
CA GLY A 55 -11.17 -8.91 4.47
C GLY A 55 -9.88 -8.97 3.65
N ASP A 56 -9.39 -10.18 3.41
CA ASP A 56 -8.14 -10.49 2.70
C ASP A 56 -8.08 -9.93 1.26
N ALA A 57 -9.19 -9.43 0.70
CA ALA A 57 -9.19 -8.78 -0.61
C ALA A 57 -8.24 -7.58 -0.69
N ILE A 58 -7.93 -6.93 0.45
CA ILE A 58 -6.92 -5.85 0.52
C ILE A 58 -5.50 -6.34 0.17
N LEU A 59 -5.25 -7.65 0.27
CA LEU A 59 -3.94 -8.27 0.04
C LEU A 59 -3.71 -8.68 -1.42
N ALA A 60 -4.74 -8.66 -2.26
CA ALA A 60 -4.68 -9.20 -3.62
C ALA A 60 -3.59 -8.53 -4.48
N HIS A 61 -3.28 -7.27 -4.19
CA HIS A 61 -2.28 -6.45 -4.89
C HIS A 61 -1.31 -5.74 -3.93
N ALA A 62 -1.15 -6.25 -2.71
CA ALA A 62 -0.21 -5.68 -1.74
C ALA A 62 1.23 -5.71 -2.30
N GLY A 63 1.95 -4.60 -2.22
CA GLY A 63 3.27 -4.44 -2.83
C GLY A 63 3.24 -4.09 -4.33
N ASP A 64 2.07 -4.03 -4.97
CA ASP A 64 1.90 -3.68 -6.38
C ASP A 64 0.82 -2.60 -6.56
N ASP A 65 0.40 -2.39 -7.80
CA ASP A 65 -0.65 -1.48 -8.21
C ASP A 65 -2.06 -2.01 -7.85
N SER A 66 -2.64 -1.42 -6.82
CA SER A 66 -3.98 -1.71 -6.30
C SER A 66 -5.06 -0.76 -6.86
N THR A 67 -4.74 0.06 -7.87
CA THR A 67 -5.65 1.10 -8.42
C THR A 67 -7.02 0.56 -8.80
N GLU A 68 -7.06 -0.47 -9.64
CA GLU A 68 -8.30 -1.04 -10.16
C GLU A 68 -9.17 -1.62 -9.03
N GLY A 69 -8.53 -2.31 -8.08
CA GLY A 69 -9.20 -2.84 -6.88
C GLY A 69 -9.69 -1.74 -5.94
N PHE A 70 -8.99 -0.61 -5.87
CA PHE A 70 -9.39 0.51 -5.01
C PHE A 70 -10.55 1.34 -5.59
N TYR A 71 -10.57 1.59 -6.90
CA TYR A 71 -11.65 2.36 -7.56
C TYR A 71 -12.86 1.51 -7.99
N GLY A 72 -12.89 0.22 -7.64
CA GLY A 72 -14.01 -0.66 -7.94
C GLY A 72 -15.33 -0.27 -7.24
N PRO A 73 -16.47 -0.81 -7.72
CA PRO A 73 -17.82 -0.46 -7.22
C PRO A 73 -18.08 -0.84 -5.74
N GLN A 74 -17.19 -1.63 -5.13
CA GLN A 74 -17.27 -2.05 -3.73
C GLN A 74 -16.96 -0.94 -2.72
N HIS A 75 -16.23 0.11 -3.11
CA HIS A 75 -15.84 1.18 -2.19
C HIS A 75 -16.78 2.40 -2.29
N ALA A 76 -17.26 2.87 -1.14
CA ALA A 76 -18.05 4.09 -1.06
C ALA A 76 -17.17 5.34 -1.24
N THR A 77 -17.77 6.46 -1.67
CA THR A 77 -17.03 7.70 -1.97
C THR A 77 -16.23 8.23 -0.77
N ARG A 78 -16.68 7.99 0.47
CA ARG A 78 -15.97 8.38 1.70
C ARG A 78 -14.61 7.68 1.87
N VAL A 79 -14.41 6.51 1.25
CA VAL A 79 -13.16 5.75 1.36
C VAL A 79 -12.01 6.50 0.67
N PHE A 80 -12.33 7.31 -0.36
CA PHE A 80 -11.35 8.16 -1.05
C PHE A 80 -10.81 9.30 -0.18
N ASP A 81 -11.56 9.72 0.85
CA ASP A 81 -11.07 10.69 1.83
C ASP A 81 -10.24 10.01 2.92
N MET A 82 -10.58 8.76 3.30
CA MET A 82 -9.84 8.01 4.32
C MET A 82 -8.44 7.62 3.85
N ILE A 83 -8.24 7.38 2.55
CA ILE A 83 -6.94 6.90 2.07
C ILE A 83 -5.81 7.93 2.23
N SER A 84 -6.13 9.23 2.35
CA SER A 84 -5.10 10.24 2.58
C SER A 84 -4.36 10.06 3.91
N ASP A 85 -4.99 9.44 4.91
CA ASP A 85 -4.37 9.18 6.22
C ASP A 85 -3.25 8.13 6.13
N PHE A 86 -3.30 7.30 5.09
CA PHE A 86 -2.31 6.24 4.82
C PHE A 86 -1.25 6.68 3.80
N PHE A 87 -1.28 7.94 3.32
CA PHE A 87 -0.34 8.42 2.30
C PHE A 87 1.08 8.54 2.87
N ILE A 88 2.04 7.86 2.22
CA ILE A 88 3.45 7.89 2.64
C ILE A 88 4.37 8.63 1.66
N GLY A 89 3.91 8.92 0.45
CA GLY A 89 4.68 9.69 -0.52
C GLY A 89 4.31 9.40 -1.97
N ASP A 90 4.97 10.13 -2.88
CA ASP A 90 4.87 9.89 -4.31
C ASP A 90 5.98 8.93 -4.76
N LEU A 91 5.70 8.10 -5.76
CA LEU A 91 6.68 7.17 -6.32
C LEU A 91 7.77 7.94 -7.05
N ALA A 92 9.03 7.64 -6.73
CA ALA A 92 10.17 8.23 -7.42
C ALA A 92 10.15 7.87 -8.92
N SER A 93 10.04 8.88 -9.77
CA SER A 93 10.26 8.75 -11.21
C SER A 93 11.74 8.45 -11.45
N ASN A 94 12.05 7.25 -11.95
CA ASN A 94 13.41 6.87 -12.37
C ASN A 94 13.64 7.19 -13.84
#